data_AF-A0A933UEE8-F1
#
_entry.id   AF-A0A933UEE8-F1
#
_cell.length_a   1.000
_cell.length_b   1.000
_cell.length_c   1.000
_cell.angle_alpha   90.00
_cell.angle_beta   90.00
_cell.angle_gamma   90.00
#
_symmetry.space_group_name_H-M   'P 1'
#
loop_
_entity.id
_entity.type
_entity.pdbx_description
1 polymer ?
#
loop_
_entity_poly.entity_id
_entity_poly.type
_entity_poly.pdbx_seq_one_letter_code
_entity_poly.pdbx_strand_id
1 'polypeptide(L)'
;MEQFIREGRVAIPSGGEVPRYKRFLDESKGLPVGSVWDDINPINSQAKESLGYPTQKPLPLLERIIQTSSNENDIVLDAFCGCGTALVAAQKLQRQWIGIDVSPTACRVMAKRLRDVCGFPEDEALWKAGRGFVVRDLPWTEEKLRAIPPFEFENWAVIALGGIPNKTQVGDRGIDGRIYPVSAAPERRGRAKGEFEFTDVWYPIQVKQKDKVGRPDIDSFEAVMMREERPLGFFVAFDYSDDAREEIGAFFKRTGRMVRALTVQDILDEAKLGMKLA
;
A
#
# COMPACT_ATOMS: atom_id res chain seq x y z
N MET A 1 16.80 13.45 -54.35
CA MET A 1 18.07 14.05 -53.85
C MET A 1 18.04 15.57 -53.92
N GLU A 2 17.74 16.16 -55.07
CA GLU A 2 17.63 17.62 -55.27
C GLU A 2 16.66 18.31 -54.30
N GLN A 3 15.52 17.68 -54.00
CA GLN A 3 14.57 18.16 -53.00
C GLN A 3 15.22 18.35 -51.62
N PHE A 4 15.95 17.34 -51.13
CA PHE A 4 16.62 17.41 -49.82
C PHE A 4 17.79 18.41 -49.80
N ILE A 5 18.43 18.65 -50.94
CA ILE A 5 19.44 19.72 -51.08
C ILE A 5 18.76 21.08 -50.97
N ARG A 6 17.63 21.27 -51.66
CA ARG A 6 16.82 22.50 -51.61
C ARG A 6 16.28 22.79 -50.21
N GLU A 7 15.89 21.75 -49.49
CA GLU A 7 15.43 21.79 -48.10
C GLU A 7 16.59 21.92 -47.08
N GLY A 8 17.84 22.02 -47.54
CA GLY A 8 19.01 22.17 -46.64
C GLY A 8 19.36 20.93 -45.81
N ARG A 9 18.71 19.79 -46.08
CA ARG A 9 18.86 18.50 -45.37
C ARG A 9 20.08 17.68 -45.80
N VAL A 10 20.86 18.14 -46.77
CA VAL A 10 22.08 17.46 -47.24
C VAL A 10 23.30 18.33 -46.98
N ALA A 11 24.33 17.76 -46.37
CA ALA A 11 25.67 18.31 -46.32
C ALA A 11 26.52 17.64 -47.40
N ILE A 12 27.06 18.42 -48.33
CA ILE A 12 27.97 17.94 -49.37
C ILE A 12 29.39 18.34 -48.92
N PRO A 13 30.23 17.38 -48.48
CA PRO A 13 31.60 17.69 -48.09
C PRO A 13 32.42 18.09 -49.33
N SER A 14 33.39 18.98 -49.14
CA SER A 14 34.35 19.35 -50.19
C SER A 14 35.27 18.16 -50.50
N GLY A 15 35.50 17.86 -51.78
CA GLY A 15 36.47 16.84 -52.21
C GLY A 15 35.89 15.54 -52.77
N GLY A 16 34.59 15.48 -53.08
CA GLY A 16 33.97 14.31 -53.72
C GLY A 16 33.57 13.19 -52.75
N GLU A 17 33.53 13.48 -51.45
CA GLU A 17 33.03 12.56 -50.44
C GLU A 17 31.51 12.32 -50.55
N VAL A 18 31.04 11.20 -49.99
CA VAL A 18 29.62 10.83 -49.98
C VAL A 18 28.80 11.88 -49.19
N PRO A 19 27.74 12.47 -49.80
CA PRO A 19 26.87 13.42 -49.11
C PRO A 19 26.23 12.83 -47.85
N ARG A 20 26.12 13.63 -46.79
CA ARG A 20 25.52 13.23 -45.50
C ARG A 20 24.17 13.89 -45.30
N TYR A 21 23.21 13.15 -44.76
CA TYR A 21 21.91 13.70 -44.36
C TYR A 21 22.04 14.43 -43.02
N LYS A 22 21.62 15.70 -42.97
CA LYS A 22 21.56 16.49 -41.73
C LYS A 22 20.30 16.11 -40.94
N ARG A 23 20.49 15.63 -39.72
CA ARG A 23 19.41 15.45 -38.74
C ARG A 23 19.46 16.62 -37.77
N PHE A 24 18.45 17.49 -37.82
CA PHE A 24 18.36 18.62 -36.90
C PHE A 24 17.86 18.14 -35.52
N LEU A 25 18.34 18.78 -34.46
CA LEU A 25 18.08 18.34 -33.08
C LEU A 25 16.61 18.48 -32.69
N ASP A 26 15.97 19.56 -33.13
CA ASP A 26 14.55 19.87 -32.98
C ASP A 26 13.63 18.91 -33.75
N GLU A 27 14.14 18.28 -34.80
CA GLU A 27 13.43 17.22 -35.56
C GLU A 27 13.75 15.80 -35.06
N SER A 28 14.80 15.64 -34.26
CA SER A 28 15.27 14.34 -33.79
C SER A 28 14.38 13.83 -32.66
N LYS A 29 13.60 12.78 -32.95
CA LYS A 29 12.76 12.10 -31.94
C LYS A 29 13.55 11.31 -30.89
N GLY A 30 14.89 11.38 -30.91
CA GLY A 30 15.77 10.62 -30.02
C GLY A 30 15.92 9.16 -30.42
N LEU A 31 16.52 8.37 -29.53
CA LEU A 31 16.61 6.92 -29.67
C LEU A 31 15.33 6.28 -29.10
N PRO A 32 14.78 5.23 -29.75
CA PRO A 32 13.73 4.43 -29.15
C PRO A 32 14.18 3.87 -27.80
N VAL A 33 13.25 3.84 -26.86
CA VAL A 33 13.49 3.25 -25.53
C VAL A 33 13.85 1.78 -25.68
N GLY A 34 14.95 1.36 -25.05
CA GLY A 34 15.40 -0.03 -25.03
C GLY A 34 14.62 -0.91 -24.05
N SER A 35 14.99 -2.19 -23.97
CA SER A 35 14.33 -3.16 -23.08
C SER A 35 14.83 -3.14 -21.64
N VAL A 36 15.94 -2.45 -21.36
CA VAL A 36 16.53 -2.31 -20.02
C VAL A 36 16.37 -0.85 -19.60
N TRP A 37 15.69 -0.63 -18.48
CA TRP A 37 15.49 0.70 -17.90
C TRP A 37 16.25 0.78 -16.58
N ASP A 38 17.29 1.60 -16.55
CA ASP A 38 18.17 1.83 -15.41
C ASP A 38 17.96 3.22 -14.77
N ASP A 39 17.05 4.02 -15.34
CA ASP A 39 16.72 5.37 -14.90
C ASP A 39 15.57 5.44 -13.89
N ILE A 40 14.89 4.32 -13.63
CA ILE A 40 13.80 4.22 -12.65
C ILE A 40 14.25 3.40 -11.44
N ASN A 41 14.45 4.10 -10.31
CA ASN A 41 14.88 3.47 -9.06
C ASN A 41 13.74 2.71 -8.35
N PRO A 42 14.06 1.62 -7.63
CA PRO A 42 13.12 0.98 -6.72
C PRO A 42 12.64 1.93 -5.61
N ILE A 43 11.43 1.67 -5.08
CA ILE A 43 10.89 2.43 -3.95
C ILE A 43 11.70 2.11 -2.70
N ASN A 44 12.21 3.15 -2.04
CA ASN A 44 12.81 3.03 -0.70
C ASN A 44 11.77 3.32 0.39
N SER A 45 12.07 2.94 1.63
CA SER A 45 11.15 3.07 2.76
C SER A 45 10.75 4.51 3.11
N GLN A 46 11.53 5.51 2.69
CA GLN A 46 11.28 6.94 2.94
C GLN A 46 10.57 7.64 1.78
N ALA A 47 10.30 6.92 0.68
CA ALA A 47 9.65 7.49 -0.48
C ALA A 47 8.22 7.92 -0.13
N LYS A 48 7.82 9.12 -0.56
CA LYS A 48 6.46 9.65 -0.32
C LYS A 48 5.37 8.74 -0.89
N GLU A 49 5.67 7.99 -1.94
CA GLU A 49 4.73 7.02 -2.54
C GLU A 49 4.71 5.66 -1.84
N SER A 50 5.60 5.41 -0.87
CA SER A 50 5.69 4.14 -0.15
C SER A 50 4.47 3.96 0.73
N LEU A 51 3.73 2.86 0.51
CA LEU A 51 2.58 2.48 1.31
C LEU A 51 2.92 1.46 2.41
N GLY A 52 4.18 1.02 2.48
CA GLY A 52 4.57 -0.13 3.29
C GLY A 52 4.05 -1.48 2.74
N TYR A 53 3.39 -1.49 1.58
CA TYR A 53 2.91 -2.71 0.94
C TYR A 53 4.10 -3.50 0.36
N PRO A 54 4.20 -4.82 0.62
CA PRO A 54 5.29 -5.63 0.08
C PRO A 54 5.39 -5.52 -1.44
N THR A 55 6.62 -5.46 -1.96
CA THR A 55 6.94 -5.52 -3.40
C THR A 55 6.25 -4.49 -4.30
N GLN A 56 5.81 -3.35 -3.72
CA GLN A 56 5.25 -2.21 -4.45
C GLN A 56 6.18 -1.77 -5.60
N LYS A 57 5.62 -1.61 -6.79
CA LYS A 57 6.33 -1.08 -7.96
C LYS A 57 6.32 0.47 -7.95
N PRO A 58 7.40 1.14 -8.40
CA PRO A 58 7.45 2.60 -8.56
C PRO A 58 6.37 3.11 -9.51
N LEU A 59 5.70 4.21 -9.16
CA LEU A 59 4.69 4.81 -10.04
C LEU A 59 5.23 5.20 -11.43
N PRO A 60 6.44 5.82 -11.57
CA PRO A 60 6.97 6.20 -12.88
C PRO A 60 7.19 5.02 -13.83
N LEU A 61 7.44 3.83 -13.28
CA LEU A 61 7.59 2.61 -14.08
C LEU A 61 6.29 2.26 -14.79
N LEU A 62 5.17 2.26 -14.04
CA LEU A 62 3.87 1.89 -14.58
C LEU A 62 3.32 2.99 -15.49
N GLU A 63 3.56 4.26 -15.19
CA GLU A 63 3.21 5.37 -16.08
C GLU A 63 3.89 5.24 -17.44
N ARG A 64 5.19 4.92 -17.47
CA ARG A 64 5.92 4.68 -18.72
C ARG A 64 5.35 3.50 -19.50
N ILE A 65 5.14 2.36 -18.85
CA ILE A 65 4.57 1.16 -19.51
C ILE A 65 3.24 1.51 -20.17
N ILE A 66 2.31 2.10 -19.41
CA ILE A 66 0.97 2.43 -19.89
C ILE A 66 1.02 3.46 -21.03
N GLN A 67 1.80 4.53 -20.90
CA GLN A 67 1.95 5.54 -21.97
C GLN A 67 2.49 4.96 -23.27
N THR A 68 3.43 4.00 -23.18
CA THR A 68 4.03 3.39 -24.38
C THR A 68 3.16 2.31 -25.02
N SER A 69 2.18 1.77 -24.29
CA SER A 69 1.37 0.62 -24.72
C SER A 69 -0.12 0.91 -24.92
N SER A 70 -0.58 2.14 -24.65
CA SER A 70 -2.01 2.50 -24.72
C SER A 70 -2.23 3.99 -24.96
N ASN A 71 -3.42 4.33 -25.45
CA ASN A 71 -3.90 5.70 -25.61
C ASN A 71 -4.89 6.07 -24.50
N GLU A 72 -5.27 7.34 -24.43
CA GLU A 72 -6.35 7.78 -23.54
C GLU A 72 -7.64 7.03 -23.83
N ASN A 73 -8.42 6.75 -22.79
CA ASN A 73 -9.65 5.95 -22.80
C ASN A 73 -9.50 4.46 -23.11
N ASP A 74 -8.29 3.96 -23.42
CA ASP A 74 -8.04 2.52 -23.45
C ASP A 74 -8.23 1.91 -22.06
N ILE A 75 -8.46 0.59 -22.01
CA ILE A 75 -8.65 -0.17 -20.77
C ILE A 75 -7.33 -0.86 -20.39
N VAL A 76 -6.84 -0.57 -19.18
CA VAL A 76 -5.71 -1.26 -18.56
C VAL A 76 -6.24 -2.33 -17.61
N LEU A 77 -5.91 -3.59 -17.87
CA LEU A 77 -6.18 -4.70 -16.95
C LEU A 77 -4.92 -5.04 -16.16
N ASP A 78 -5.02 -4.99 -14.83
CA ASP A 78 -4.02 -5.56 -13.93
C ASP A 78 -4.68 -6.64 -13.07
N ALA A 79 -4.39 -7.91 -13.40
CA ALA A 79 -4.97 -9.07 -12.73
C ALA A 79 -4.24 -9.49 -11.43
N PHE A 80 -3.20 -8.75 -11.04
CA PHE A 80 -2.44 -8.93 -9.80
C PHE A 80 -2.12 -7.57 -9.19
N CYS A 81 -3.16 -6.75 -9.02
CA CYS A 81 -2.99 -5.31 -8.89
C CYS A 81 -2.36 -4.88 -7.55
N GLY A 82 -2.36 -5.73 -6.52
CA GLY A 82 -1.76 -5.46 -5.23
C GLY A 82 -2.25 -4.13 -4.65
N CYS A 83 -1.30 -3.26 -4.27
CA CYS A 83 -1.60 -1.90 -3.80
C CYS A 83 -2.04 -0.91 -4.91
N GLY A 84 -2.36 -1.39 -6.10
CA GLY A 84 -3.00 -0.62 -7.17
C GLY A 84 -2.10 0.37 -7.92
N THR A 85 -0.76 0.20 -7.92
CA THR A 85 0.14 1.16 -8.60
C THR A 85 -0.23 1.33 -10.08
N ALA A 86 -0.51 0.24 -10.81
CA ALA A 86 -0.87 0.31 -12.23
C ALA A 86 -2.22 1.03 -12.44
N LEU A 87 -3.20 0.82 -11.56
CA LEU A 87 -4.52 1.47 -11.65
C LEU A 87 -4.42 2.97 -11.38
N VAL A 88 -3.61 3.37 -10.38
CA VAL A 88 -3.32 4.78 -10.10
C VAL A 88 -2.64 5.45 -11.30
N ALA A 89 -1.66 4.78 -11.91
CA ALA A 89 -1.01 5.28 -13.12
C ALA A 89 -2.02 5.41 -14.28
N ALA A 90 -2.83 4.38 -14.54
CA ALA A 90 -3.87 4.39 -15.57
C ALA A 90 -4.86 5.54 -15.37
N GLN A 91 -5.36 5.72 -14.14
CA GLN A 91 -6.29 6.79 -13.79
C GLN A 91 -5.70 8.17 -14.04
N LYS A 92 -4.47 8.42 -13.58
CA LYS A 92 -3.76 9.71 -13.80
C LYS A 92 -3.54 10.01 -15.28
N LEU A 93 -3.31 8.97 -16.05
CA LEU A 93 -3.13 9.04 -17.49
C LEU A 93 -4.46 9.04 -18.25
N GLN A 94 -5.62 9.15 -17.61
CA GLN A 94 -6.93 9.18 -18.29
C GLN A 94 -7.22 7.90 -19.10
N ARG A 95 -6.80 6.74 -18.58
CA ARG A 95 -7.19 5.41 -19.07
C ARG A 95 -8.29 4.85 -18.17
N GLN A 96 -9.13 4.00 -18.74
CA GLN A 96 -10.01 3.13 -17.96
C GLN A 96 -9.19 1.98 -17.40
N TRP A 97 -9.64 1.36 -16.31
CA TRP A 97 -8.88 0.28 -15.71
C TRP A 97 -9.76 -0.76 -15.02
N ILE A 98 -9.23 -1.98 -14.93
CA ILE A 98 -9.79 -3.09 -14.16
C ILE A 98 -8.66 -3.66 -13.32
N GLY A 99 -8.86 -3.69 -12.00
CA GLY A 99 -7.93 -4.30 -11.05
C GLY A 99 -8.53 -5.56 -10.47
N ILE A 100 -7.76 -6.64 -10.46
CA ILE A 100 -8.12 -7.88 -9.77
C ILE A 100 -6.98 -8.24 -8.84
N ASP A 101 -7.33 -8.65 -7.62
CA ASP A 101 -6.40 -9.29 -6.71
C ASP A 101 -7.17 -10.31 -5.88
N VAL A 102 -6.51 -11.42 -5.53
CA VAL A 102 -7.08 -12.42 -4.62
C VAL A 102 -7.08 -11.91 -3.18
N SER A 103 -6.12 -11.05 -2.85
CA SER A 103 -5.96 -10.49 -1.52
C SER A 103 -6.98 -9.38 -1.29
N PRO A 104 -7.88 -9.55 -0.30
CA PRO A 104 -8.82 -8.50 0.11
C PRO A 104 -8.12 -7.23 0.53
N THR A 105 -6.96 -7.44 1.13
CA THR A 105 -6.10 -6.42 1.68
C THR A 105 -5.49 -5.57 0.58
N ALA A 106 -5.02 -6.20 -0.50
CA ALA A 106 -4.62 -5.51 -1.72
C ALA A 106 -5.75 -4.61 -2.22
N CYS A 107 -6.96 -5.17 -2.37
CA CYS A 107 -8.12 -4.44 -2.85
C CYS A 107 -8.50 -3.25 -1.94
N ARG A 108 -8.44 -3.39 -0.61
CA ARG A 108 -8.68 -2.27 0.32
C ARG A 108 -7.63 -1.17 0.21
N VAL A 109 -6.36 -1.54 0.18
CA VAL A 109 -5.24 -0.58 0.04
C VAL A 109 -5.35 0.15 -1.30
N MET A 110 -5.64 -0.59 -2.38
CA MET A 110 -5.89 -0.05 -3.71
C MET A 110 -7.06 0.93 -3.72
N ALA A 111 -8.20 0.57 -3.13
CA ALA A 111 -9.38 1.42 -3.06
C ALA A 111 -9.10 2.72 -2.28
N LYS A 112 -8.50 2.61 -1.10
CA LYS A 112 -8.06 3.77 -0.32
C LYS A 112 -7.11 4.66 -1.11
N ARG A 113 -6.14 4.05 -1.80
CA ARG A 113 -5.16 4.80 -2.61
C ARG A 113 -5.82 5.54 -3.77
N LEU A 114 -6.79 4.95 -4.47
CA LEU A 114 -7.54 5.64 -5.53
C LEU A 114 -8.34 6.83 -4.99
N ARG A 115 -8.97 6.69 -3.82
CA ARG A 115 -9.66 7.79 -3.15
C ARG A 115 -8.69 8.91 -2.77
N ASP A 116 -7.60 8.56 -2.07
CA ASP A 116 -6.70 9.55 -1.48
C ASP A 116 -5.77 10.22 -2.51
N VAL A 117 -5.28 9.47 -3.49
CA VAL A 117 -4.27 9.95 -4.46
C VAL A 117 -4.91 10.50 -5.74
N CYS A 118 -5.96 9.84 -6.24
CA CYS A 118 -6.62 10.24 -7.48
C CYS A 118 -7.85 11.10 -7.23
N GLY A 119 -8.32 11.23 -5.98
CA GLY A 119 -9.60 11.88 -5.68
C GLY A 119 -10.77 11.16 -6.35
N PHE A 120 -10.63 9.88 -6.70
CA PHE A 120 -11.63 9.14 -7.44
C PHE A 120 -12.51 8.41 -6.42
N PRO A 121 -13.81 8.74 -6.31
CA PRO A 121 -14.66 8.23 -5.24
C PRO A 121 -15.10 6.78 -5.50
N GLU A 122 -15.22 6.01 -4.42
CA GLU A 122 -15.84 4.69 -4.44
C GLU A 122 -17.35 4.85 -4.23
N ASP A 123 -18.13 4.80 -5.30
CA ASP A 123 -19.58 5.00 -5.26
C ASP A 123 -20.27 4.38 -6.48
N GLU A 124 -21.38 3.69 -6.25
CA GLU A 124 -22.14 2.97 -7.28
C GLU A 124 -22.73 3.89 -8.36
N ALA A 125 -23.29 5.04 -7.95
CA ALA A 125 -23.93 5.97 -8.85
C ALA A 125 -22.89 6.74 -9.68
N LEU A 126 -21.77 7.12 -9.05
CA LEU A 126 -20.66 7.77 -9.73
C LEU A 126 -19.94 6.82 -10.68
N TRP A 127 -19.77 5.54 -10.31
CA TRP A 127 -19.24 4.52 -11.21
C TRP A 127 -20.12 4.33 -12.44
N LYS A 128 -21.44 4.22 -12.28
CA LYS A 128 -22.38 4.18 -13.42
C LYS A 128 -22.30 5.42 -14.33
N ALA A 129 -21.90 6.55 -13.77
CA ALA A 129 -21.69 7.80 -14.51
C ALA A 129 -20.24 7.99 -15.02
N GLY A 130 -19.36 7.00 -14.85
CA GLY A 130 -17.95 7.07 -15.26
C GLY A 130 -17.07 8.04 -14.43
N ARG A 131 -17.53 8.44 -13.25
CA ARG A 131 -16.89 9.43 -12.36
C ARG A 131 -16.49 8.86 -11.00
N GLY A 132 -16.55 7.54 -10.86
CA GLY A 132 -16.16 6.83 -9.66
C GLY A 132 -15.80 5.39 -9.99
N PHE A 133 -15.41 4.66 -8.96
CA PHE A 133 -15.14 3.23 -9.05
C PHE A 133 -15.99 2.47 -8.04
N VAL A 134 -16.00 1.16 -8.17
CA VAL A 134 -16.64 0.25 -7.24
C VAL A 134 -15.68 -0.90 -7.00
N VAL A 135 -15.61 -1.36 -5.77
CA VAL A 135 -14.98 -2.64 -5.48
C VAL A 135 -16.07 -3.68 -5.38
N ARG A 136 -15.94 -4.73 -6.19
CA ARG A 136 -16.85 -5.88 -6.15
C ARG A 136 -16.25 -6.97 -5.28
N ASP A 137 -17.12 -7.85 -4.78
CA ASP A 137 -16.74 -8.99 -3.94
C ASP A 137 -16.08 -8.59 -2.59
N LEU A 138 -16.20 -7.31 -2.24
CA LEU A 138 -15.97 -6.69 -0.94
C LEU A 138 -17.29 -6.01 -0.49
N PRO A 139 -17.62 -5.95 0.82
CA PRO A 139 -16.81 -6.35 1.97
C PRO A 139 -16.84 -7.87 2.21
N TRP A 140 -15.84 -8.35 2.95
CA TRP A 140 -15.93 -9.68 3.54
C TRP A 140 -16.96 -9.60 4.66
N THR A 141 -17.98 -10.43 4.59
CA THR A 141 -18.84 -10.69 5.75
C THR A 141 -18.01 -11.38 6.83
N GLU A 142 -18.44 -11.29 8.10
CA GLU A 142 -17.77 -12.06 9.15
C GLU A 142 -17.69 -13.55 8.79
N GLU A 143 -18.75 -14.11 8.19
CA GLU A 143 -18.79 -15.49 7.72
C GLU A 143 -17.64 -15.82 6.76
N LYS A 144 -17.37 -14.94 5.79
CA LYS A 144 -16.24 -15.13 4.87
C LYS A 144 -14.90 -15.01 5.60
N LEU A 145 -14.75 -14.06 6.53
CA LEU A 145 -13.52 -13.88 7.32
C LEU A 145 -13.26 -15.04 8.29
N ARG A 146 -14.29 -15.74 8.75
CA ARG A 146 -14.14 -16.98 9.54
C ARG A 146 -13.61 -18.12 8.68
N ALA A 147 -13.90 -18.12 7.39
CA ALA A 147 -13.60 -19.22 6.48
C ALA A 147 -12.20 -19.14 5.82
N ILE A 148 -11.54 -17.98 5.82
CA ILE A 148 -10.20 -17.85 5.22
C ILE A 148 -9.11 -18.51 6.08
N PRO A 149 -7.97 -18.89 5.47
CA PRO A 149 -6.81 -19.38 6.20
C PRO A 149 -6.36 -18.41 7.31
N PRO A 150 -5.92 -18.90 8.50
CA PRO A 150 -5.54 -18.04 9.62
C PRO A 150 -4.49 -16.97 9.29
N PHE A 151 -3.48 -17.32 8.49
CA PHE A 151 -2.44 -16.37 8.07
C PHE A 151 -2.99 -15.25 7.17
N GLU A 152 -3.99 -15.54 6.33
CA GLU A 152 -4.64 -14.52 5.51
C GLU A 152 -5.52 -13.59 6.36
N PHE A 153 -6.20 -14.15 7.38
CA PHE A 153 -6.97 -13.36 8.34
C PHE A 153 -6.08 -12.43 9.17
N GLU A 154 -4.94 -12.94 9.66
CA GLU A 154 -3.92 -12.14 10.37
C GLU A 154 -3.45 -10.96 9.53
N ASN A 155 -3.02 -11.22 8.29
CA ASN A 155 -2.57 -10.19 7.35
C ASN A 155 -3.66 -9.15 7.05
N TRP A 156 -4.90 -9.62 6.85
CA TRP A 156 -6.05 -8.75 6.64
C TRP A 156 -6.29 -7.82 7.81
N ALA A 157 -6.34 -8.35 9.04
CA ALA A 157 -6.60 -7.58 10.23
C ALA A 157 -5.50 -6.54 10.49
N VAL A 158 -4.22 -6.94 10.36
CA VAL A 158 -3.08 -6.05 10.57
C VAL A 158 -3.12 -4.87 9.61
N ILE A 159 -3.34 -5.12 8.31
CA ILE A 159 -3.32 -4.07 7.30
C ILE A 159 -4.59 -3.21 7.40
N ALA A 160 -5.74 -3.78 7.78
CA ALA A 160 -6.95 -3.00 8.02
C ALA A 160 -6.79 -1.99 9.16
N LEU A 161 -5.91 -2.26 10.14
CA LEU A 161 -5.51 -1.30 11.17
C LEU A 161 -4.40 -0.33 10.74
N GLY A 162 -3.93 -0.40 9.49
CA GLY A 162 -2.80 0.40 8.99
C GLY A 162 -1.44 -0.08 9.49
N GLY A 163 -1.36 -1.31 9.99
CA GLY A 163 -0.11 -1.94 10.44
C GLY A 163 0.66 -2.65 9.33
N ILE A 164 1.89 -3.02 9.65
CA ILE A 164 2.77 -3.83 8.80
C ILE A 164 2.76 -5.26 9.35
N PRO A 165 2.33 -6.28 8.58
CA PRO A 165 2.35 -7.67 9.01
C PRO A 165 3.77 -8.25 9.00
N ASN A 166 3.99 -9.28 9.81
CA ASN A 166 5.25 -10.01 9.79
C ASN A 166 5.40 -10.85 8.50
N LYS A 167 6.64 -10.93 7.99
CA LYS A 167 6.95 -11.70 6.76
C LYS A 167 6.93 -13.21 6.96
N THR A 168 7.10 -13.67 8.20
CA THR A 168 7.20 -15.09 8.57
C THR A 168 6.55 -15.28 9.93
N GLN A 169 5.71 -16.30 10.08
CA GLN A 169 4.95 -16.56 11.32
C GLN A 169 5.82 -17.14 12.46
N VAL A 170 7.03 -17.60 12.14
CA VAL A 170 7.90 -18.33 13.09
C VAL A 170 8.79 -17.35 13.85
N GLY A 171 8.72 -17.40 15.19
CA GLY A 171 9.55 -16.57 16.06
C GLY A 171 8.91 -15.24 16.48
N ASP A 172 7.65 -15.02 16.13
CA ASP A 172 6.92 -13.76 16.31
C ASP A 172 6.52 -13.47 17.77
N ARG A 173 6.76 -14.42 18.68
CA ARG A 173 6.54 -14.30 20.13
C ARG A 173 5.18 -13.67 20.51
N GLY A 174 4.14 -13.92 19.71
CA GLY A 174 2.77 -13.46 19.94
C GLY A 174 2.39 -12.11 19.30
N ILE A 175 3.19 -11.57 18.38
CA ILE A 175 2.90 -10.30 17.67
C ILE A 175 2.72 -10.60 16.19
N ASP A 176 1.54 -10.35 15.64
CA ASP A 176 1.24 -10.64 14.22
C ASP A 176 1.54 -9.44 13.31
N GLY A 177 1.55 -8.24 13.87
CA GLY A 177 1.87 -7.01 13.13
C GLY A 177 2.28 -5.84 14.03
N ARG A 178 2.73 -4.75 13.40
CA ARG A 178 3.14 -3.52 14.11
C ARG A 178 2.55 -2.28 13.46
N ILE A 179 2.04 -1.35 14.27
CA ILE A 179 1.65 0.01 13.84
C ILE A 179 2.75 0.98 14.23
N TYR A 180 3.11 1.87 13.30
CA TYR A 180 4.04 2.97 13.54
C TYR A 180 3.27 4.29 13.49
N PRO A 181 3.10 5.02 14.61
CA PRO A 181 2.37 6.27 14.62
C PRO A 181 3.09 7.35 13.80
N VAL A 182 2.31 8.13 13.04
CA VAL A 182 2.84 9.19 12.15
C VAL A 182 3.60 10.27 12.94
N SER A 183 3.24 10.50 14.21
CA SER A 183 3.91 11.44 15.12
C SER A 183 5.30 11.00 15.57
N ALA A 184 5.71 9.75 15.33
CA ALA A 184 7.05 9.28 15.61
C ALA A 184 8.07 9.64 14.52
N ALA A 185 7.67 10.25 13.40
CA ALA A 185 8.62 10.82 12.44
C ALA A 185 9.49 11.88 13.15
N PRO A 186 10.81 11.69 13.27
CA PRO A 186 11.63 12.57 14.10
C PRO A 186 11.70 13.99 13.52
N GLU A 187 11.51 15.00 14.37
CA GLU A 187 12.11 16.31 14.11
C GLU A 187 13.64 16.12 14.06
N ARG A 188 14.24 16.37 12.90
CA ARG A 188 15.68 16.20 12.68
C ARG A 188 16.48 16.93 13.74
N ARG A 189 17.14 16.19 14.64
CA ARG A 189 18.31 16.70 15.38
C ARG A 189 19.47 15.71 15.28
N GLY A 190 20.59 16.24 14.78
CA GLY A 190 21.93 15.71 15.03
C GLY A 190 22.41 14.64 14.06
N ARG A 191 23.45 14.97 13.28
CA ARG A 191 24.24 14.03 12.48
C ARG A 191 25.03 13.11 13.41
N ALA A 192 24.79 11.81 13.35
CA ALA A 192 25.79 10.78 13.64
C ALA A 192 25.68 9.69 12.55
N LYS A 193 26.85 9.28 12.03
CA LYS A 193 26.99 8.25 11.00
C LYS A 193 26.85 6.88 11.64
N GLY A 194 25.98 6.04 11.08
CA GLY A 194 25.90 4.62 11.36
C GLY A 194 24.62 4.25 12.11
N GLU A 195 23.87 3.34 11.50
CA GLU A 195 22.64 2.71 12.01
C GLU A 195 21.39 3.59 12.01
N PHE A 196 20.41 3.14 11.21
CA PHE A 196 19.06 3.67 11.25
C PHE A 196 18.41 3.24 12.57
N GLU A 197 18.51 4.05 13.61
CA GLU A 197 17.55 4.02 14.73
C GLU A 197 16.19 4.49 14.19
N PHE A 198 15.45 3.57 13.58
CA PHE A 198 14.04 3.78 13.28
C PHE A 198 13.30 3.84 14.63
N THR A 199 13.01 5.05 15.09
CA THR A 199 11.91 5.43 15.99
C THR A 199 11.40 4.27 16.86
N ASP A 200 11.90 4.13 18.09
CA ASP A 200 11.54 3.06 19.05
C ASP A 200 10.03 2.97 19.38
N VAL A 201 9.20 3.86 18.84
CA VAL A 201 7.76 3.91 19.08
C VAL A 201 7.02 3.11 18.00
N TRP A 202 6.59 1.91 18.38
CA TRP A 202 5.64 1.08 17.62
C TRP A 202 4.64 0.43 18.56
N TYR A 203 3.49 0.01 18.03
CA TYR A 203 2.43 -0.66 18.79
C TYR A 203 2.18 -2.07 18.26
N PRO A 204 2.23 -3.11 19.12
CA PRO A 204 1.95 -4.49 18.72
C PRO A 204 0.49 -4.65 18.31
N ILE A 205 0.28 -5.44 17.27
CA ILE A 205 -1.02 -6.01 16.90
C ILE A 205 -0.95 -7.52 17.14
N GLN A 206 -1.92 -8.07 17.86
CA GLN A 206 -2.18 -9.49 17.90
C GLN A 206 -3.58 -9.78 17.36
N VAL A 207 -3.69 -10.83 16.55
CA VAL A 207 -4.90 -11.24 15.85
C VAL A 207 -5.22 -12.68 16.24
N LYS A 208 -6.48 -12.93 16.61
CA LYS A 208 -7.00 -14.27 16.85
C LYS A 208 -8.25 -14.48 16.01
N GLN A 209 -8.19 -15.44 15.09
CA GLN A 209 -9.36 -15.91 14.35
C GLN A 209 -10.23 -16.82 15.24
N LYS A 210 -10.79 -16.26 16.32
CA LYS A 210 -11.67 -16.94 17.29
C LYS A 210 -12.99 -16.20 17.40
N ASP A 211 -14.10 -16.93 17.50
CA ASP A 211 -15.43 -16.37 17.74
C ASP A 211 -15.47 -15.53 19.00
N LYS A 212 -14.88 -16.05 20.08
CA LYS A 212 -14.87 -15.41 21.39
C LYS A 212 -13.53 -15.62 22.08
N VAL A 213 -12.78 -14.54 22.24
CA VAL A 213 -11.48 -14.52 22.93
C VAL A 213 -11.68 -14.44 24.43
N GLY A 214 -10.94 -15.27 25.16
CA GLY A 214 -10.99 -15.36 26.63
C GLY A 214 -9.86 -14.61 27.31
N ARG A 215 -9.94 -14.49 28.64
CA ARG A 215 -8.88 -13.89 29.47
C ARG A 215 -7.47 -14.46 29.22
N PRO A 216 -7.24 -15.78 29.06
CA PRO A 216 -5.88 -16.30 28.87
C PRO A 216 -5.17 -15.78 27.60
N ASP A 217 -5.94 -15.50 26.54
CA ASP A 217 -5.40 -14.92 25.32
C ASP A 217 -4.95 -13.45 25.56
N ILE A 218 -5.74 -12.70 26.35
CA ILE A 218 -5.40 -11.33 26.76
C ILE A 218 -4.19 -11.32 27.70
N ASP A 219 -4.14 -12.18 28.71
CA ASP A 219 -3.01 -12.29 29.64
C ASP A 219 -1.69 -12.54 28.88
N SER A 220 -1.75 -13.39 27.85
CA SER A 220 -0.59 -13.67 27.00
C SER A 220 -0.13 -12.42 26.23
N PHE A 221 -1.06 -11.61 25.72
CA PHE A 221 -0.75 -10.36 25.04
C PHE A 221 -0.20 -9.30 25.99
N GLU A 222 -0.76 -9.18 27.18
CA GLU A 222 -0.28 -8.27 28.22
C GLU A 222 1.16 -8.58 28.61
N ALA A 223 1.51 -9.87 28.75
CA ALA A 223 2.89 -10.29 28.99
C ALA A 223 3.84 -9.84 27.86
N VAL A 224 3.38 -9.90 26.60
CA VAL A 224 4.13 -9.38 25.45
C VAL A 224 4.30 -7.86 25.55
N MET A 225 3.23 -7.11 25.84
CA MET A 225 3.29 -5.65 26.00
C MET A 225 4.21 -5.22 27.15
N MET A 226 4.20 -5.95 28.27
CA MET A 226 5.08 -5.70 29.40
C MET A 226 6.54 -5.96 29.04
N ARG A 227 6.82 -7.10 28.39
CA ARG A 227 8.18 -7.48 27.94
C ARG A 227 8.77 -6.47 26.97
N GLU A 228 7.96 -6.00 26.03
CA GLU A 228 8.39 -5.06 24.98
C GLU A 228 8.24 -3.59 25.41
N GLU A 229 7.81 -3.34 26.66
CA GLU A 229 7.58 -2.01 27.25
C GLU A 229 6.64 -1.10 26.42
N ARG A 230 5.60 -1.68 25.83
CA ARG A 230 4.69 -0.96 24.90
C ARG A 230 3.53 -0.30 25.66
N PRO A 231 3.28 1.00 25.47
CA PRO A 231 2.21 1.71 26.18
C PRO A 231 0.82 1.44 25.59
N LEU A 232 0.75 1.05 24.32
CA LEU A 232 -0.48 0.77 23.58
C LEU A 232 -0.29 -0.47 22.71
N GLY A 233 -1.30 -1.33 22.64
CA GLY A 233 -1.37 -2.49 21.77
C GLY A 233 -2.77 -2.73 21.26
N PHE A 234 -2.89 -3.39 20.12
CA PHE A 234 -4.16 -3.71 19.47
C PHE A 234 -4.37 -5.21 19.49
N PHE A 235 -5.54 -5.63 19.93
CA PHE A 235 -5.97 -7.03 19.89
C PHE A 235 -7.17 -7.13 18.97
N VAL A 236 -7.16 -8.07 18.02
CA VAL A 236 -8.24 -8.27 17.04
C VAL A 236 -8.82 -9.67 17.17
N ALA A 237 -10.14 -9.76 17.24
CA ALA A 237 -10.90 -10.99 17.28
C ALA A 237 -12.31 -10.79 16.72
N PHE A 238 -13.16 -11.83 16.66
CA PHE A 238 -14.56 -11.63 16.31
C PHE A 238 -15.39 -11.10 17.49
N ASP A 239 -15.15 -11.61 18.69
CA ASP A 239 -15.75 -11.11 19.93
C ASP A 239 -14.84 -11.43 21.13
N TYR A 240 -15.17 -10.87 22.28
CA TYR A 240 -14.47 -11.04 23.55
C TYR A 240 -15.46 -11.54 24.60
N SER A 241 -14.97 -12.31 25.56
CA SER A 241 -15.71 -12.63 26.77
C SER A 241 -15.66 -11.48 27.79
N ASP A 242 -16.56 -11.52 28.76
CA ASP A 242 -16.66 -10.45 29.76
C ASP A 242 -15.44 -10.42 30.69
N ASP A 243 -14.92 -11.60 31.06
CA ASP A 243 -13.66 -11.74 31.80
C ASP A 243 -12.46 -11.18 31.02
N ALA A 244 -12.43 -11.33 29.70
CA ALA A 244 -11.40 -10.72 28.87
C ALA A 244 -11.49 -9.18 28.89
N ARG A 245 -12.70 -8.62 28.79
CA ARG A 245 -12.94 -7.17 28.86
C ARG A 245 -12.59 -6.60 30.23
N GLU A 246 -12.91 -7.32 31.30
CA GLU A 246 -12.56 -6.95 32.67
C GLU A 246 -11.05 -6.94 32.88
N GLU A 247 -10.32 -7.95 32.39
CA GLU A 247 -8.85 -7.99 32.50
C GLU A 247 -8.20 -6.83 31.75
N ILE A 248 -8.65 -6.51 30.53
CA ILE A 248 -8.15 -5.32 29.78
C ILE A 248 -8.25 -4.05 30.64
N GLY A 249 -9.39 -3.86 31.31
CA GLY A 249 -9.59 -2.72 32.21
C GLY A 249 -8.72 -2.79 33.47
N ALA A 250 -8.52 -3.98 34.03
CA ALA A 250 -7.66 -4.21 35.19
C ALA A 250 -6.18 -3.95 34.87
N PHE A 251 -5.71 -4.39 33.70
CA PHE A 251 -4.36 -4.17 33.21
C PHE A 251 -4.03 -2.70 33.03
N PHE A 252 -4.95 -1.92 32.46
CA PHE A 252 -4.78 -0.48 32.34
C PHE A 252 -4.65 0.18 33.72
N LYS A 253 -5.51 -0.17 34.69
CA LYS A 253 -5.43 0.35 36.06
C LYS A 253 -4.12 -0.03 36.76
N ARG A 254 -3.62 -1.25 36.54
CA ARG A 254 -2.41 -1.80 37.17
C ARG A 254 -1.12 -1.22 36.58
N THR A 255 -1.08 -0.97 35.28
CA THR A 255 0.18 -0.72 34.55
C THR A 255 0.21 0.61 33.81
N GLY A 256 -0.94 1.28 33.62
CA GLY A 256 -1.09 2.43 32.74
C GLY A 256 -1.02 2.12 31.25
N ARG A 257 -0.83 0.84 30.85
CA ARG A 257 -0.74 0.41 29.46
C ARG A 257 -2.11 0.02 28.92
N MET A 258 -2.34 0.32 27.65
CA MET A 258 -3.66 0.25 27.04
C MET A 258 -3.74 -0.86 26.00
N VAL A 259 -4.68 -1.78 26.17
CA VAL A 259 -5.05 -2.76 25.14
C VAL A 259 -6.33 -2.28 24.46
N ARG A 260 -6.25 -2.02 23.16
CA ARG A 260 -7.41 -1.72 22.30
C ARG A 260 -7.93 -3.04 21.72
N ALA A 261 -8.95 -3.61 22.34
CA ALA A 261 -9.68 -4.74 21.79
C ALA A 261 -10.65 -4.28 20.69
N LEU A 262 -10.40 -4.74 19.47
CA LEU A 262 -11.20 -4.46 18.29
C LEU A 262 -11.87 -5.75 17.82
N THR A 263 -13.16 -5.67 17.49
CA THR A 263 -13.84 -6.76 16.79
C THR A 263 -13.65 -6.65 15.29
N VAL A 264 -13.81 -7.76 14.57
CA VAL A 264 -13.87 -7.76 13.11
C VAL A 264 -14.95 -6.79 12.62
N GLN A 265 -16.10 -6.75 13.28
CA GLN A 265 -17.17 -5.81 12.96
C GLN A 265 -16.75 -4.33 13.14
N ASP A 266 -15.94 -4.02 14.16
CA ASP A 266 -15.39 -2.67 14.33
C ASP A 266 -14.48 -2.28 13.17
N ILE A 267 -13.71 -3.24 12.63
CA ILE A 267 -12.79 -3.02 11.52
C ILE A 267 -13.53 -2.90 10.18
N LEU A 268 -14.64 -3.64 10.01
CA LEU A 268 -15.49 -3.54 8.83
C LEU A 268 -16.29 -2.24 8.78
N ASP A 269 -16.54 -1.61 9.92
CA ASP A 269 -17.27 -0.35 10.05
C ASP A 269 -16.27 0.82 10.19
N GLU A 270 -15.88 1.44 9.07
CA GLU A 270 -14.85 2.50 9.03
C GLU A 270 -15.14 3.66 10.01
N ALA A 271 -16.42 3.98 10.24
CA ALA A 271 -16.81 5.02 11.20
C ALA A 271 -16.52 4.60 12.65
N LYS A 272 -16.80 3.34 13.03
CA LYS A 272 -16.48 2.82 14.36
C LYS A 272 -14.98 2.65 14.58
N LEU A 273 -14.25 2.22 13.54
CA LEU A 273 -12.79 2.11 13.61
C LEU A 273 -12.16 3.47 13.94
N GLY A 274 -12.55 4.53 13.24
CA GLY A 274 -12.07 5.89 13.50
C GLY A 274 -12.32 6.36 14.95
N MET A 275 -13.49 6.05 15.52
CA MET A 275 -13.80 6.40 16.91
C MET A 275 -12.99 5.62 17.95
N LYS A 276 -12.58 4.37 17.64
CA LYS A 276 -11.80 3.53 18.57
C LYS A 276 -10.30 3.74 18.47
N LEU A 277 -9.82 4.28 17.34
CA LEU A 277 -8.43 4.63 17.11
C LEU A 277 -8.05 6.04 17.60
N ALA A 278 -9.03 6.94 17.73
CA ALA A 278 -8.86 8.28 18.32
C ALA A 278 -8.67 8.23 19.85
#